data_AF-A0A838R9Y7-F1
#
_entry.id   AF-A0A838R9Y7-F1
#
_cell.length_a   1.000
_cell.length_b   1.000
_cell.length_c   1.000
_cell.angle_alpha   90.00
_cell.angle_beta   90.00
_cell.angle_gamma   90.00
#
_symmetry.space_group_name_H-M   'P 1'
#
loop_
_entity.id
_entity.type
_entity.pdbx_description
1 polymer ?
#
loop_
_entity_poly.entity_id
_entity_poly.type
_entity_poly.pdbx_seq_one_letter_code
_entity_poly.pdbx_strand_id
1 'polypeptide(L)'
;MIGELRVRDLATIADVTLPLGPGLNVLTGETGAGKSMLVDALSLLLGERAASGSVRPGAAKSIVEGAFEGIDAATRRSIEALGLDAEDARVVVRREVSAEGRSRAWVNGSPTTASVLGQLGALLVDLHGQHETQSLLLTEAQRDILDAFAHAEAERSAVGQAHAALAAVRAEEAALAARRDEVRRRADYLRHVVTEIDRSRLTRGEDETLQLEARRLSQAGALMEQARRIADALEGEGGNALGALASADRALGSLEKVDPATAAWREMLDAAYANLTELARLAAAYADGVQEDPERLAEVERRRDLVFRLTQKYGSSIEAVLA
;
A
#
# COMPACT_ATOMS: atom_id res chain seq x y z
N MET A 1 49.83 -0.36 9.26
CA MET A 1 50.73 -1.46 9.68
C MET A 1 50.26 -2.01 11.01
N ILE A 2 50.36 -3.31 11.26
CA ILE A 2 50.12 -3.87 12.59
C ILE A 2 51.34 -3.64 13.49
N GLY A 3 51.15 -2.95 14.62
CA GLY A 3 52.20 -2.67 15.61
C GLY A 3 52.23 -3.68 16.77
N GLU A 4 51.09 -4.29 17.08
CA GLU A 4 50.98 -5.29 18.14
C GLU A 4 49.87 -6.30 17.83
N LEU A 5 50.15 -7.58 18.13
CA LEU A 5 49.17 -8.67 18.14
C LEU A 5 49.18 -9.35 19.50
N ARG A 6 48.03 -9.38 20.18
CA ARG A 6 47.84 -10.09 21.44
C ARG A 6 46.88 -11.24 21.27
N VAL A 7 47.26 -12.42 21.75
CA VAL A 7 46.47 -13.64 21.65
C VAL A 7 46.37 -14.30 23.01
N ARG A 8 45.14 -14.58 23.44
CA ARG A 8 44.83 -15.27 24.70
C ARG A 8 43.96 -16.48 24.46
N ASP A 9 44.33 -17.59 25.09
CA ASP A 9 43.59 -18.86 25.09
C ASP A 9 43.17 -19.36 23.69
N LEU A 10 44.06 -19.23 22.71
CA LEU A 10 43.87 -19.72 21.33
C LEU A 10 44.72 -20.98 21.09
N ALA A 11 44.09 -22.10 20.73
CA ALA A 11 44.74 -23.39 20.55
C ALA A 11 45.62 -23.78 21.77
N THR A 12 46.95 -23.78 21.64
CA THR A 12 47.88 -24.05 22.77
C THR A 12 48.41 -22.79 23.44
N ILE A 13 48.12 -21.60 22.89
CA ILE A 13 48.58 -20.30 23.40
C ILE A 13 47.76 -19.94 24.65
N ALA A 14 48.44 -19.69 25.77
CA ALA A 14 47.82 -19.19 27.01
C ALA A 14 47.64 -17.66 26.97
N ASP A 15 48.75 -16.92 26.90
CA ASP A 15 48.78 -15.46 26.67
C ASP A 15 50.10 -15.14 25.97
N VAL A 16 50.03 -14.45 24.83
CA VAL A 16 51.18 -13.93 24.10
C VAL A 16 50.89 -12.53 23.60
N THR A 17 51.88 -11.66 23.71
CA THR A 17 51.87 -10.32 23.12
C THR A 17 53.07 -10.22 22.18
N LEU A 18 52.81 -10.00 20.90
CA LEU A 18 53.80 -9.91 19.84
C LEU A 18 53.88 -8.46 19.34
N PRO A 19 54.90 -7.69 19.74
CA PRO A 19 55.18 -6.40 19.13
C PRO A 19 55.78 -6.61 17.73
N LEU A 20 55.31 -5.85 16.76
CA LEU A 20 55.74 -5.89 15.36
C LEU A 20 56.30 -4.53 14.95
N GLY A 21 57.45 -4.54 14.27
CA GLY A 21 58.12 -3.34 13.79
C GLY A 21 57.82 -3.05 12.32
N PRO A 22 58.27 -1.88 11.81
CA PRO A 22 58.21 -1.58 10.39
C PRO A 22 59.13 -2.46 9.55
N GLY A 23 58.69 -2.75 8.32
CA GLY A 23 59.46 -3.53 7.35
C GLY A 23 59.29 -5.04 7.54
N LEU A 24 60.40 -5.78 7.48
CA LEU A 24 60.40 -7.24 7.49
C LEU A 24 60.47 -7.79 8.92
N ASN A 25 59.40 -8.45 9.35
CA ASN A 25 59.36 -9.22 10.60
C ASN A 25 59.50 -10.71 10.27
N VAL A 26 60.52 -11.39 10.81
CA VAL A 26 60.75 -12.82 10.59
C VAL A 26 60.47 -13.59 11.88
N LEU A 27 59.42 -14.42 11.87
CA LEU A 27 59.05 -15.30 12.97
C LEU A 27 59.74 -16.66 12.79
N THR A 28 60.63 -17.02 13.71
CA THR A 28 61.34 -18.31 13.75
C THR A 28 60.92 -19.14 14.95
N GLY A 29 61.06 -20.47 14.88
CA GLY A 29 60.78 -21.37 16.01
C GLY A 29 61.23 -22.80 15.72
N GLU A 30 61.22 -23.65 16.76
CA GLU A 30 61.61 -25.06 16.68
C GLU A 30 60.56 -25.92 15.96
N THR A 31 59.27 -25.61 16.18
CA THR A 31 58.14 -26.27 15.53
C THR A 31 57.31 -25.25 14.76
N GLY A 32 56.88 -25.59 13.54
CA GLY A 32 56.06 -24.71 12.69
C GLY A 32 54.68 -24.36 13.29
N ALA A 33 54.26 -25.07 14.35
CA ALA A 33 52.97 -24.90 15.00
C ALA A 33 52.77 -23.50 15.59
N GLY A 34 53.80 -22.90 16.22
CA GLY A 34 53.66 -21.56 16.81
C GLY A 34 53.46 -20.46 15.77
N LYS A 35 54.11 -20.58 14.61
CA LYS A 35 53.92 -19.65 13.49
C LYS A 35 52.51 -19.80 12.90
N SER A 36 52.06 -21.02 12.64
CA SER A 36 50.71 -21.28 12.13
C SER A 36 49.63 -20.74 13.06
N MET A 37 49.75 -20.93 14.37
CA MET A 37 48.76 -20.40 15.33
C MET A 37 48.69 -18.88 15.37
N LEU A 38 49.81 -18.17 15.12
CA LEU A 38 49.81 -16.71 15.01
C LEU A 38 49.16 -16.24 13.70
N VAL A 39 49.35 -16.98 12.60
CA VAL A 39 48.64 -16.73 11.33
C VAL A 39 47.14 -16.96 11.52
N ASP A 40 46.74 -18.07 12.13
CA ASP A 40 45.33 -18.37 12.44
C ASP A 40 44.69 -17.29 13.34
N ALA A 41 45.46 -16.77 14.30
CA ALA A 41 45.01 -15.66 15.14
C ALA A 41 44.74 -14.40 14.32
N LEU A 42 45.65 -14.07 13.38
CA LEU A 42 45.49 -12.94 12.49
C LEU A 42 44.29 -13.13 11.55
N SER A 43 44.13 -14.29 10.93
CA SER A 43 42.96 -14.62 10.11
C SER A 43 41.65 -14.47 10.88
N LEU A 44 41.61 -14.97 12.12
CA LEU A 44 40.46 -14.83 13.00
C LEU A 44 40.15 -13.36 13.35
N LEU A 45 41.19 -12.55 13.59
CA LEU A 45 41.07 -11.11 13.83
C LEU A 45 40.49 -10.37 12.62
N LEU A 46 40.82 -10.84 11.42
CA LEU A 46 40.39 -10.27 10.14
C LEU A 46 39.03 -10.82 9.66
N GLY A 47 38.25 -11.47 10.53
CA GLY A 47 36.86 -11.83 10.25
C GLY A 47 36.64 -13.22 9.68
N GLU A 48 37.69 -14.05 9.56
CA GLU A 48 37.50 -15.46 9.21
C GLU A 48 36.73 -16.24 10.29
N ARG A 49 36.15 -17.35 9.88
CA ARG A 49 35.41 -18.24 10.79
C ARG A 49 36.39 -18.94 11.71
N ALA A 50 36.08 -18.92 13.01
CA ALA A 50 36.83 -19.69 13.99
C ALA A 50 36.72 -21.19 13.70
N ALA A 51 37.85 -21.88 13.60
CA ALA A 51 37.89 -23.33 13.48
C ALA A 51 37.32 -23.99 14.74
N SER A 52 36.74 -25.19 14.59
CA SER A 52 36.32 -26.03 15.71
C SER A 52 37.52 -26.38 16.58
N GLY A 53 37.46 -26.07 17.88
CA GLY A 53 38.58 -26.28 18.80
C GLY A 53 39.62 -25.14 18.83
N SER A 54 39.28 -23.96 18.29
CA SER A 54 40.13 -22.75 18.38
C SER A 54 40.33 -22.25 19.81
N VAL A 55 39.38 -22.49 20.72
CA VAL A 55 39.52 -22.13 22.13
C VAL A 55 40.38 -23.19 22.85
N ARG A 56 41.36 -22.71 23.62
CA ARG A 56 42.27 -23.57 24.39
C ARG A 56 41.49 -24.51 25.33
N PRO A 57 41.83 -25.81 25.42
CA PRO A 57 41.17 -26.73 26.33
C PRO A 57 41.16 -26.23 27.77
N GLY A 58 39.98 -26.19 28.40
CA GLY A 58 39.79 -25.68 29.76
C GLY A 58 39.55 -24.17 29.87
N ALA A 59 39.65 -23.41 28.77
CA ALA A 59 39.32 -21.99 28.74
C ALA A 59 37.86 -21.75 28.33
N ALA A 60 37.24 -20.70 28.87
CA ALA A 60 35.87 -20.32 28.51
C ALA A 60 35.79 -19.61 27.14
N LYS A 61 36.86 -18.92 26.74
CA LYS A 61 36.93 -18.12 25.52
C LYS A 61 38.37 -17.85 25.07
N SER A 62 38.54 -17.57 23.78
CA SER A 62 39.75 -17.01 23.18
C SER A 62 39.56 -15.54 22.83
N ILE A 63 40.62 -14.74 22.98
CA ILE A 63 40.64 -13.31 22.64
C ILE A 63 41.85 -13.04 21.74
N VAL A 64 41.60 -12.40 20.60
CA VAL A 64 42.65 -11.86 19.72
C VAL A 64 42.46 -10.35 19.61
N GLU A 65 43.53 -9.59 19.83
CA GLU A 65 43.56 -8.13 19.74
C GLU A 65 44.71 -7.72 18.82
N GLY A 66 44.48 -6.76 17.92
CA GLY A 66 45.53 -6.21 17.07
C GLY A 66 45.41 -4.71 16.93
N ALA A 67 46.54 -4.02 17.02
CA ALA A 67 46.64 -2.57 16.87
C ALA A 67 47.29 -2.23 15.53
N PHE A 68 46.55 -1.52 14.68
CA PHE A 68 47.02 -1.02 13.40
C PHE A 68 47.31 0.48 13.51
N GLU A 69 48.47 0.89 13.01
CA GLU A 69 48.96 2.27 13.06
C GLU A 69 49.36 2.76 11.65
N GLY A 70 49.40 4.08 11.47
CA GLY A 70 49.81 4.71 10.21
C GLY A 70 48.81 4.52 9.08
N ILE A 71 47.50 4.54 9.40
CA ILE A 71 46.43 4.44 8.40
C ILE A 71 46.37 5.72 7.56
N ASP A 72 46.53 5.57 6.24
CA ASP A 72 46.46 6.68 5.29
C ASP A 72 45.04 7.26 5.15
N ALA A 73 44.94 8.42 4.51
CA ALA A 73 43.65 9.13 4.37
C ALA A 73 42.64 8.39 3.47
N ALA A 74 43.09 7.56 2.54
CA ALA A 74 42.20 6.83 1.63
C ALA A 74 41.56 5.64 2.34
N THR A 75 42.37 4.83 3.01
CA THR A 75 41.94 3.70 3.85
C THR A 75 41.07 4.19 5.00
N ARG A 76 41.39 5.33 5.63
CA ARG A 76 40.54 5.92 6.67
C ARG A 76 39.11 6.18 6.19
N ARG A 77 38.94 6.81 5.02
CA ARG A 77 37.61 7.06 4.44
C ARG A 77 36.85 5.76 4.16
N SER A 78 37.54 4.73 3.69
CA SER A 78 36.94 3.41 3.48
C SER A 78 36.47 2.78 4.80
N ILE A 79 37.23 2.95 5.89
CA ILE A 79 36.85 2.48 7.23
C ILE A 79 35.64 3.26 7.78
N GLU A 80 35.62 4.58 7.62
CA GLU A 80 34.49 5.44 8.00
C GLU A 80 33.21 5.07 7.22
N ALA A 81 33.33 4.73 5.94
CA ALA A 81 32.21 4.26 5.12
C ALA A 81 31.61 2.92 5.60
N LEU A 82 32.39 2.10 6.33
CA LEU A 82 31.91 0.90 7.00
C LEU A 82 31.19 1.20 8.34
N GLY A 83 31.07 2.48 8.71
CA GLY A 83 30.51 2.92 9.99
C GLY A 83 31.47 2.68 11.17
N LEU A 84 32.76 2.55 10.89
CA LEU A 84 33.80 2.33 11.90
C LEU A 84 34.58 3.62 12.14
N ASP A 85 35.05 3.78 13.37
CA ASP A 85 35.87 4.91 13.74
C ASP A 85 37.36 4.62 13.53
N ALA A 86 38.12 5.61 13.08
CA ALA A 86 39.55 5.54 12.77
C ALA A 86 40.28 6.83 13.18
N GLU A 87 40.05 7.27 14.42
CA GLU A 87 40.76 8.37 15.07
C GLU A 87 42.29 8.16 15.10
N ASP A 88 43.05 9.26 15.00
CA ASP A 88 44.52 9.30 15.11
C ASP A 88 45.30 8.33 14.21
N ALA A 89 44.74 7.98 13.04
CA ALA A 89 45.34 7.03 12.12
C ALA A 89 45.64 5.66 12.77
N ARG A 90 44.86 5.29 13.80
CA ARG A 90 44.99 4.06 14.57
C ARG A 90 43.67 3.30 14.62
N VAL A 91 43.76 1.98 14.43
CA VAL A 91 42.60 1.08 14.49
C VAL A 91 42.95 -0.10 15.38
N VAL A 92 42.22 -0.27 16.47
CA VAL A 92 42.35 -1.40 17.39
C VAL A 92 41.19 -2.35 17.15
N VAL A 93 41.51 -3.56 16.70
CA VAL A 93 40.54 -4.63 16.45
C VAL A 93 40.61 -5.63 17.58
N ARG A 94 39.45 -6.08 18.05
CA ARG A 94 39.33 -7.16 19.03
C ARG A 94 38.31 -8.18 18.57
N ARG A 95 38.68 -9.46 18.64
CA ARG A 95 37.83 -10.60 18.37
C ARG A 95 37.78 -11.51 19.58
N GLU A 96 36.59 -11.91 19.98
CA GLU A 96 36.35 -12.87 21.05
C GLU A 96 35.55 -14.06 20.51
N VAL A 97 35.96 -15.28 20.86
CA VAL A 97 35.28 -16.53 20.50
C VAL A 97 35.12 -17.36 21.77
N SER A 98 33.89 -17.67 22.14
CA SER A 98 33.60 -18.55 23.28
C SER A 98 33.73 -20.03 22.90
N ALA A 99 33.95 -20.90 23.89
CA ALA A 99 33.96 -22.35 23.70
C ALA A 99 32.62 -22.88 23.15
N GLU A 100 31.52 -22.16 23.38
CA GLU A 100 30.18 -22.43 22.86
C GLU A 100 29.99 -21.99 21.39
N GLY A 101 31.01 -21.39 20.76
CA GLY A 101 30.98 -20.94 19.37
C GLY A 101 30.38 -19.54 19.16
N ARG A 102 29.91 -18.85 20.21
CA ARG A 102 29.50 -17.44 20.10
C ARG A 102 30.73 -16.57 19.87
N SER A 103 30.65 -15.68 18.87
CA SER A 103 31.74 -14.77 18.52
C SER A 103 31.29 -13.31 18.58
N ARG A 104 32.16 -12.44 19.08
CA ARG A 104 31.95 -11.00 19.23
C ARG A 104 33.16 -10.25 18.69
N ALA A 105 32.93 -9.09 18.10
CA ALA A 105 33.97 -8.26 17.53
C ALA A 105 33.80 -6.82 17.95
N TRP A 106 34.92 -6.11 18.08
CA TRP A 106 34.98 -4.68 18.33
C TRP A 106 36.07 -4.04 17.48
N VAL A 107 35.83 -2.79 17.08
CA VAL A 107 36.80 -1.92 16.43
C VAL A 107 36.76 -0.60 17.18
N ASN A 108 37.90 -0.15 17.71
CA ASN A 108 38.01 1.08 18.53
C ASN A 108 36.95 1.17 19.64
N GLY A 109 36.64 0.03 20.27
CA GLY A 109 35.65 -0.08 21.36
C GLY A 109 34.20 -0.23 20.91
N SER A 110 33.88 0.02 19.64
CA SER A 110 32.53 -0.13 19.09
C SER A 110 32.26 -1.57 18.63
N PRO A 111 31.14 -2.20 19.03
CA PRO A 111 30.81 -3.56 18.61
C PRO A 111 30.52 -3.63 17.11
N THR A 112 31.02 -4.68 16.45
CA THR A 112 30.82 -4.91 15.01
C THR A 112 30.59 -6.39 14.68
N THR A 113 30.37 -6.68 13.39
CA THR A 113 30.13 -8.04 12.88
C THR A 113 31.38 -8.65 12.28
N ALA A 114 31.39 -9.99 12.13
CA ALA A 114 32.47 -10.70 11.44
C ALA A 114 32.60 -10.28 9.97
N SER A 115 31.48 -9.97 9.30
CA SER A 115 31.48 -9.51 7.92
C SER A 115 32.17 -8.15 7.77
N VAL A 116 31.90 -7.23 8.70
CA VAL A 116 32.57 -5.92 8.72
C VAL A 116 34.05 -6.06 9.05
N LEU A 117 34.43 -7.01 9.94
CA LEU A 117 35.85 -7.34 10.15
C LEU A 117 36.52 -7.91 8.89
N GLY A 118 35.83 -8.72 8.10
CA GLY A 118 36.31 -9.20 6.80
C GLY A 118 36.62 -8.07 5.82
N GLN A 119 35.69 -7.12 5.71
CA GLN A 119 35.86 -5.93 4.87
C GLN A 119 37.00 -5.05 5.38
N LEU A 120 37.09 -4.84 6.69
CA LEU A 120 38.19 -4.11 7.32
C LEU A 120 39.54 -4.83 7.10
N GLY A 121 39.56 -6.16 7.22
CA GLY A 121 40.76 -6.97 7.07
C GLY A 121 41.34 -6.87 5.66
N ALA A 122 40.48 -6.92 4.63
CA ALA A 122 40.89 -6.74 3.24
C ALA A 122 41.53 -5.37 2.94
N LEU A 123 41.25 -4.35 3.77
CA LEU A 123 41.87 -3.02 3.66
C LEU A 123 43.20 -2.93 4.42
N LEU A 124 43.40 -3.74 5.46
CA LEU A 124 44.51 -3.58 6.41
C LEU A 124 45.62 -4.62 6.26
N VAL A 125 45.29 -5.83 5.79
CA VAL A 125 46.20 -6.97 5.73
C VAL A 125 45.93 -7.78 4.47
N ASP A 126 47.00 -8.11 3.74
CA ASP A 126 46.97 -9.09 2.65
C ASP A 126 47.70 -10.36 3.10
N LEU A 127 46.94 -11.39 3.42
CA LEU A 127 47.47 -12.66 3.93
C LEU A 127 47.72 -13.61 2.76
N HIS A 128 48.86 -14.32 2.80
CA HIS A 128 49.25 -15.28 1.76
C HIS A 128 49.55 -16.67 2.37
N GLY A 129 48.63 -17.62 2.19
CA GLY A 129 48.67 -18.96 2.78
C GLY A 129 47.86 -20.03 2.03
N GLN A 130 47.66 -21.20 2.66
CA GLN A 130 47.03 -22.39 2.02
C GLN A 130 45.51 -22.29 1.85
N HIS A 131 44.83 -21.31 2.46
CA HIS A 131 43.36 -21.22 2.50
C HIS A 131 42.78 -19.82 2.17
N GLU A 132 43.50 -18.95 1.46
CA GLU A 132 43.18 -17.51 1.45
C GLU A 132 42.72 -16.93 0.10
N THR A 133 41.93 -15.87 0.21
CA THR A 133 41.47 -15.01 -0.89
C THR A 133 42.64 -14.12 -1.31
N GLN A 134 43.39 -14.54 -2.32
CA GLN A 134 44.46 -13.73 -2.87
C GLN A 134 43.85 -12.49 -3.53
N SER A 135 44.14 -11.30 -3.01
CA SER A 135 43.68 -10.02 -3.59
C SER A 135 44.02 -9.94 -5.09
N LEU A 136 45.18 -10.47 -5.48
CA LEU A 136 45.66 -10.56 -6.86
C LEU A 136 44.85 -11.50 -7.77
N LEU A 137 44.03 -12.40 -7.22
CA LEU A 137 43.13 -13.26 -7.98
C LEU A 137 41.74 -12.63 -8.20
N LEU A 138 41.43 -11.52 -7.52
CA LEU A 138 40.18 -10.80 -7.73
C LEU A 138 40.22 -10.09 -9.08
N THR A 139 39.20 -10.30 -9.91
CA THR A 139 39.10 -9.69 -11.24
C THR A 139 39.14 -8.16 -11.19
N GLU A 140 38.57 -7.56 -10.14
CA GLU A 140 38.60 -6.12 -9.93
C GLU A 140 40.02 -5.61 -9.68
N ALA A 141 40.78 -6.30 -8.81
CA ALA A 141 42.17 -5.96 -8.54
C ALA A 141 43.06 -6.18 -9.77
N GLN A 142 42.84 -7.26 -10.53
CA GLN A 142 43.56 -7.51 -11.78
C GLN A 142 43.33 -6.41 -12.81
N ARG A 143 42.09 -5.93 -12.95
CA ARG A 143 41.75 -4.81 -13.83
C ARG A 143 42.42 -3.53 -13.35
N ASP A 144 42.35 -3.23 -12.05
CA ASP A 144 42.97 -2.02 -11.51
C ASP A 144 44.50 -2.03 -11.67
N ILE A 145 45.15 -3.19 -11.54
CA ILE A 145 46.58 -3.38 -11.84
C ILE A 145 46.86 -3.15 -13.33
N LEU A 146 46.03 -3.70 -14.22
CA LEU A 146 46.19 -3.53 -15.67
C LEU A 146 46.01 -2.07 -16.10
N ASP A 147 44.98 -1.40 -15.57
CA ASP A 147 44.70 0.01 -15.84
C ASP A 147 45.86 0.90 -15.34
N ALA A 148 46.39 0.62 -14.15
CA ALA A 148 47.55 1.34 -13.61
C ALA A 148 48.83 1.08 -14.44
N PHE A 149 49.06 -0.17 -14.88
CA PHE A 149 50.17 -0.51 -15.75
C PHE A 149 50.09 0.20 -17.11
N ALA A 150 48.88 0.36 -17.65
CA ALA A 150 48.63 1.06 -18.89
C ALA A 150 48.57 2.59 -18.75
N HIS A 151 48.65 3.14 -17.53
CA HIS A 151 48.39 4.55 -17.23
C HIS A 151 47.04 5.04 -17.76
N ALA A 152 46.01 4.19 -17.65
CA ALA A 152 44.69 4.36 -18.23
C ALA A 152 43.66 4.97 -17.25
N GLU A 153 44.12 5.66 -16.19
CA GLU A 153 43.23 6.21 -15.17
C GLU A 153 42.24 7.26 -15.73
N ALA A 154 42.67 8.03 -16.73
CA ALA A 154 41.83 9.00 -17.40
C ALA A 154 40.72 8.33 -18.22
N GLU A 155 41.07 7.30 -18.99
CA GLU A 155 40.15 6.49 -19.79
C GLU A 155 39.15 5.75 -18.90
N ARG A 156 39.63 5.12 -17.82
CA ARG A 156 38.79 4.47 -16.81
C ARG A 156 37.76 5.44 -16.23
N SER A 157 38.20 6.65 -15.87
CA SER A 157 37.31 7.71 -15.36
C SER A 157 36.27 8.13 -16.41
N ALA A 158 36.70 8.35 -17.66
CA ALA A 158 35.81 8.72 -18.75
C ALA A 158 34.73 7.66 -19.03
N VAL A 159 35.11 6.37 -19.04
CA VAL A 159 34.17 5.24 -19.18
C VAL A 159 33.19 5.20 -18.01
N GLY A 160 33.67 5.38 -16.78
CA GLY A 160 32.82 5.43 -15.59
C GLY A 160 31.76 6.54 -15.65
N GLN A 161 32.17 7.75 -16.08
CA GLN A 161 31.27 8.89 -16.25
C GLN A 161 30.25 8.64 -17.36
N ALA A 162 30.68 8.15 -18.52
CA ALA A 162 29.79 7.83 -19.63
C ALA A 162 28.78 6.73 -19.27
N HIS A 163 29.22 5.71 -18.54
CA HIS A 163 28.34 4.65 -18.05
C HIS A 163 27.30 5.18 -17.05
N ALA A 164 27.71 6.04 -16.10
CA ALA A 164 26.79 6.67 -15.15
C ALA A 164 25.75 7.55 -15.85
N ALA A 165 26.16 8.34 -16.85
CA ALA A 165 25.24 9.14 -17.67
C ALA A 165 24.26 8.27 -18.45
N LEU A 166 24.74 7.19 -19.08
CA LEU A 166 23.89 6.23 -19.79
C LEU A 166 22.86 5.57 -18.87
N ALA A 167 23.29 5.16 -17.66
CA ALA A 167 22.41 4.56 -16.67
C ALA A 167 21.30 5.54 -16.22
N ALA A 168 21.65 6.82 -16.01
CA ALA A 168 20.70 7.86 -15.66
C ALA A 168 19.66 8.09 -16.77
N VAL A 169 20.10 8.22 -18.03
CA VAL A 169 19.19 8.40 -19.17
C VAL A 169 18.27 7.20 -19.37
N ARG A 170 18.78 5.96 -19.22
CA ARG A 170 17.95 4.75 -19.30
C ARG A 170 16.90 4.69 -18.20
N ALA A 171 17.25 5.12 -16.98
CA ALA A 171 16.30 5.19 -15.88
C ALA A 171 15.20 6.22 -16.16
N GLU A 172 15.56 7.39 -16.69
CA GLU A 172 14.61 8.43 -17.10
C GLU A 172 13.68 7.95 -18.23
N GLU A 173 14.24 7.32 -19.26
CA GLU A 173 13.47 6.75 -20.38
C GLU A 173 12.44 5.72 -19.88
N ALA A 174 12.85 4.81 -18.99
CA ALA A 174 11.96 3.82 -18.41
C ALA A 174 10.82 4.48 -17.60
N ALA A 175 11.13 5.52 -16.82
CA ALA A 175 10.14 6.26 -16.05
C ALA A 175 9.14 7.00 -16.95
N LEU A 176 9.63 7.64 -18.01
CA LEU A 176 8.78 8.33 -18.99
C LEU A 176 7.88 7.35 -19.76
N ALA A 177 8.41 6.19 -20.16
CA ALA A 177 7.64 5.15 -20.83
C ALA A 177 6.51 4.62 -19.92
N ALA A 178 6.81 4.33 -18.66
CA ALA A 178 5.81 3.89 -17.68
C ALA A 178 4.70 4.96 -17.49
N ARG A 179 5.09 6.23 -17.34
CA ARG A 179 4.15 7.35 -17.20
C ARG A 179 3.27 7.53 -18.43
N ARG A 180 3.84 7.42 -19.64
CA ARG A 180 3.09 7.50 -20.90
C ARG A 180 2.00 6.41 -20.96
N ASP A 181 2.35 5.19 -20.59
CA ASP A 181 1.41 4.07 -20.65
C ASP A 181 0.29 4.20 -19.61
N GLU A 182 0.59 4.72 -18.42
CA GLU A 182 -0.40 5.08 -17.41
C GLU A 182 -1.38 6.15 -17.90
N VAL A 183 -0.85 7.26 -18.43
CA VAL A 183 -1.65 8.37 -18.99
C VAL A 183 -2.55 7.85 -20.11
N ARG A 184 -2.03 6.99 -20.99
CA ARG A 184 -2.81 6.40 -22.08
C ARG A 184 -3.97 5.55 -21.54
N ARG A 185 -3.71 4.64 -20.60
CA ARG A 185 -4.77 3.82 -19.96
C ARG A 185 -5.82 4.67 -19.27
N ARG A 186 -5.39 5.71 -18.54
CA ARG A 186 -6.31 6.62 -17.84
C ARG A 186 -7.17 7.39 -18.84
N ALA A 187 -6.58 7.90 -19.92
CA ALA A 187 -7.30 8.61 -20.96
C ALA A 187 -8.31 7.70 -21.68
N ASP A 188 -7.95 6.45 -21.98
CA ASP A 188 -8.85 5.48 -22.61
C ASP A 188 -10.03 5.13 -21.68
N TYR A 189 -9.76 4.92 -20.38
CA TYR A 189 -10.81 4.73 -19.37
C TYR A 189 -11.74 5.93 -19.27
N LEU A 190 -11.20 7.15 -19.14
CA LEU A 190 -12.02 8.37 -19.01
C LEU A 190 -12.86 8.61 -20.28
N ARG A 191 -12.31 8.36 -21.48
CA ARG A 191 -13.07 8.42 -22.73
C ARG A 191 -14.23 7.41 -22.75
N HIS A 192 -14.00 6.21 -22.23
CA HIS A 192 -15.05 5.21 -22.09
C HIS A 192 -16.16 5.66 -21.11
N VAL A 193 -15.78 6.18 -19.93
CA VAL A 193 -16.72 6.68 -18.93
C VAL A 193 -17.58 7.82 -19.50
N VAL A 194 -16.96 8.83 -20.11
CA VAL A 194 -17.68 9.95 -20.74
C VAL A 194 -18.63 9.44 -21.82
N THR A 195 -18.17 8.53 -22.68
CA THR A 195 -19.02 7.96 -23.74
C THR A 195 -20.20 7.16 -23.16
N GLU A 196 -20.02 6.42 -22.08
CA GLU A 196 -21.09 5.66 -21.42
C GLU A 196 -22.13 6.60 -20.80
N ILE A 197 -21.68 7.65 -20.10
CA ILE A 197 -22.55 8.66 -19.48
C ILE A 197 -23.29 9.46 -20.56
N ASP A 198 -22.61 9.95 -21.59
CA ASP A 198 -23.24 10.72 -22.68
C ASP A 198 -24.32 9.91 -23.41
N ARG A 199 -24.05 8.62 -23.69
CA ARG A 199 -25.03 7.72 -24.31
C ARG A 199 -26.25 7.47 -23.45
N SER A 200 -26.09 7.52 -22.13
CA SER A 200 -27.19 7.32 -21.19
C SER A 200 -28.16 8.51 -21.12
N ARG A 201 -27.73 9.72 -21.53
CA ARG A 201 -28.57 10.93 -21.53
C ARG A 201 -29.31 11.11 -20.20
N LEU A 202 -28.60 11.00 -19.08
CA LEU A 202 -29.19 11.20 -17.75
C LEU A 202 -29.69 12.62 -17.59
N THR A 203 -30.86 12.77 -16.98
CA THR A 203 -31.42 14.08 -16.61
C THR A 203 -31.49 14.17 -15.09
N ARG A 204 -31.22 15.36 -14.52
CA ARG A 204 -31.32 15.58 -13.07
C ARG A 204 -32.76 15.37 -12.59
N GLY A 205 -32.93 14.69 -11.46
CA GLY A 205 -34.23 14.33 -10.89
C GLY A 205 -35.02 13.26 -11.66
N GLU A 206 -34.43 12.64 -12.69
CA GLU A 206 -35.12 11.60 -13.47
C GLU A 206 -35.44 10.36 -12.62
N ASP A 207 -34.57 10.00 -11.67
CA ASP A 207 -34.75 8.86 -10.76
C ASP A 207 -35.99 8.98 -9.89
N GLU A 208 -36.27 10.17 -9.34
CA GLU A 208 -37.48 10.43 -8.55
C GLU A 208 -38.74 10.27 -9.39
N THR A 209 -38.73 10.83 -10.61
CA THR A 209 -39.86 10.74 -11.54
C THR A 209 -40.14 9.30 -11.97
N LEU A 210 -39.09 8.55 -12.33
CA LEU A 210 -39.20 7.14 -12.71
C LEU A 210 -39.64 6.27 -11.54
N GLN A 211 -39.20 6.58 -10.31
CA GLN A 211 -39.63 5.84 -9.13
C GLN A 211 -41.12 6.04 -8.84
N LEU A 212 -41.61 7.27 -8.98
CA LEU A 212 -43.03 7.57 -8.80
C LEU A 212 -43.88 6.92 -9.90
N GLU A 213 -43.43 6.99 -11.16
CA GLU A 213 -44.09 6.34 -12.30
C GLU A 213 -44.15 4.82 -12.13
N ALA A 214 -43.03 4.17 -11.78
CA ALA A 214 -42.98 2.72 -11.54
C ALA A 214 -43.92 2.28 -10.41
N ARG A 215 -43.96 3.03 -9.29
CA ARG A 215 -44.88 2.73 -8.17
C ARG A 215 -46.33 2.82 -8.63
N ARG A 216 -46.69 3.85 -9.39
CA ARG A 216 -48.06 4.02 -9.90
C ARG A 216 -48.45 2.91 -10.88
N LEU A 217 -47.56 2.57 -11.82
CA LEU A 217 -47.80 1.51 -12.82
C LEU A 217 -47.90 0.11 -12.18
N SER A 218 -47.00 -0.22 -11.25
CA SER A 218 -47.04 -1.50 -10.52
C SER A 218 -48.25 -1.66 -9.60
N GLN A 219 -48.83 -0.54 -9.14
CA GLN A 219 -50.04 -0.51 -8.33
C GLN A 219 -51.29 -0.10 -9.12
N ALA A 220 -51.24 -0.06 -10.45
CA ALA A 220 -52.35 0.44 -11.28
C ALA A 220 -53.67 -0.30 -11.01
N GLY A 221 -53.63 -1.63 -10.94
CA GLY A 221 -54.82 -2.43 -10.60
C GLY A 221 -55.39 -2.12 -9.22
N ALA A 222 -54.53 -2.00 -8.20
CA ALA A 222 -54.96 -1.64 -6.84
C ALA A 222 -55.51 -0.20 -6.77
N LEU A 223 -54.89 0.75 -7.47
CA LEU A 223 -55.37 2.13 -7.56
C LEU A 223 -56.75 2.20 -8.22
N MET A 224 -56.95 1.48 -9.32
CA MET A 224 -58.24 1.39 -10.01
C MET A 224 -59.30 0.75 -9.12
N GLU A 225 -58.96 -0.35 -8.44
CA GLU A 225 -59.86 -1.05 -7.53
C GLU A 225 -60.30 -0.16 -6.36
N GLN A 226 -59.36 0.52 -5.68
CA GLN A 226 -59.71 1.40 -4.56
C GLN A 226 -60.52 2.62 -5.02
N ALA A 227 -60.20 3.20 -6.17
CA ALA A 227 -60.96 4.32 -6.72
C ALA A 227 -62.41 3.93 -7.08
N ARG A 228 -62.61 2.73 -7.66
CA ARG A 228 -63.97 2.19 -7.89
C ARG A 228 -64.71 1.94 -6.58
N ARG A 229 -64.05 1.34 -5.59
CA ARG A 229 -64.66 1.14 -4.25
C ARG A 229 -65.09 2.46 -3.61
N ILE A 230 -64.34 3.54 -3.77
CA ILE A 230 -64.72 4.88 -3.30
C ILE A 230 -65.96 5.38 -4.06
N ALA A 231 -65.96 5.30 -5.40
CA ALA A 231 -67.10 5.72 -6.20
C ALA A 231 -68.37 4.93 -5.86
N ASP A 232 -68.27 3.61 -5.75
CA ASP A 232 -69.39 2.71 -5.41
C ASP A 232 -69.93 2.97 -4.00
N ALA A 233 -69.07 3.25 -3.01
CA ALA A 233 -69.51 3.57 -1.65
C ALA A 233 -70.28 4.91 -1.58
N LEU A 234 -69.96 5.86 -2.46
CA LEU A 234 -70.59 7.17 -2.49
C LEU A 234 -71.88 7.20 -3.32
N GLU A 235 -71.89 6.54 -4.49
CA GLU A 235 -72.96 6.66 -5.50
C GLU A 235 -73.47 5.31 -6.05
N GLY A 236 -72.87 4.18 -5.69
CA GLY A 236 -73.19 2.85 -6.24
C GLY A 236 -74.54 2.26 -5.83
N GLU A 237 -74.95 1.16 -6.48
CA GLU A 237 -76.22 0.49 -6.19
C GLU A 237 -76.15 -0.29 -4.86
N GLY A 238 -77.18 -0.18 -4.00
CA GLY A 238 -77.29 -0.97 -2.77
C GLY A 238 -76.95 -0.27 -1.44
N GLY A 239 -77.40 0.98 -1.27
CA GLY A 239 -77.22 1.74 -0.02
C GLY A 239 -75.89 2.47 0.02
N ASN A 240 -75.88 3.71 -0.49
CA ASN A 240 -74.69 4.54 -0.65
C ASN A 240 -74.78 5.83 0.19
N ALA A 241 -73.67 6.54 0.34
CA ALA A 241 -73.61 7.74 1.17
C ALA A 241 -74.54 8.86 0.64
N LEU A 242 -74.58 9.08 -0.69
CA LEU A 242 -75.44 10.11 -1.29
C LEU A 242 -76.94 9.81 -1.10
N GLY A 243 -77.34 8.55 -1.15
CA GLY A 243 -78.69 8.07 -0.91
C GLY A 243 -79.08 8.18 0.57
N ALA A 244 -78.14 7.95 1.48
CA ALA A 244 -78.33 8.22 2.91
C ALA A 244 -78.51 9.73 3.16
N LEU A 245 -77.70 10.58 2.53
CA LEU A 245 -77.86 12.04 2.60
C LEU A 245 -79.19 12.51 1.99
N ALA A 246 -79.62 11.96 0.86
CA ALA A 246 -80.92 12.26 0.26
C ALA A 246 -82.09 11.82 1.17
N SER A 247 -81.91 10.76 1.95
CA SER A 247 -82.88 10.36 2.98
C SER A 247 -82.89 11.35 4.15
N ALA A 248 -81.71 11.77 4.63
CA ALA A 248 -81.57 12.78 5.67
C ALA A 248 -82.16 14.13 5.23
N ASP A 249 -82.02 14.51 3.96
CA ASP A 249 -82.59 15.73 3.38
C ASP A 249 -84.12 15.75 3.46
N ARG A 250 -84.77 14.63 3.10
CA ARG A 250 -86.24 14.48 3.24
C ARG A 250 -86.69 14.55 4.70
N ALA A 251 -85.91 13.99 5.62
CA ALA A 251 -86.19 14.06 7.05
C ALA A 251 -86.02 15.49 7.60
N LEU A 252 -84.94 16.17 7.21
CA LEU A 252 -84.67 17.56 7.57
C LEU A 252 -85.77 18.50 7.04
N GLY A 253 -86.20 18.33 5.79
CA GLY A 253 -87.31 19.11 5.22
C GLY A 253 -88.66 18.88 5.91
N SER A 254 -88.84 17.74 6.60
CA SER A 254 -89.99 17.49 7.46
C SER A 254 -89.82 18.15 8.84
N LEU A 255 -88.59 18.15 9.38
CA LEU A 255 -88.24 18.74 10.67
C LEU A 255 -88.29 20.28 10.66
N GLU A 256 -87.80 20.91 9.60
CA GLU A 256 -87.82 22.38 9.43
C GLU A 256 -89.24 22.96 9.43
N LYS A 257 -90.23 22.17 9.01
CA LYS A 257 -91.65 22.55 9.07
C LYS A 257 -92.19 22.60 10.50
N VAL A 258 -91.55 21.88 11.42
CA VAL A 258 -91.93 21.77 12.84
C VAL A 258 -91.09 22.71 13.71
N ASP A 259 -89.78 22.78 13.45
CA ASP A 259 -88.81 23.59 14.20
C ASP A 259 -87.87 24.38 13.26
N PRO A 260 -88.15 25.68 13.02
CA PRO A 260 -87.31 26.55 12.19
C PRO A 260 -85.87 26.73 12.69
N ALA A 261 -85.56 26.42 13.96
CA ALA A 261 -84.19 26.52 14.49
C ALA A 261 -83.22 25.55 13.79
N THR A 262 -83.74 24.54 13.10
CA THR A 262 -82.95 23.52 12.38
C THR A 262 -82.50 23.94 10.98
N ALA A 263 -82.92 25.12 10.49
CA ALA A 263 -82.58 25.62 9.15
C ALA A 263 -81.06 25.76 8.90
N ALA A 264 -80.28 26.03 9.95
CA ALA A 264 -78.82 26.09 9.85
C ALA A 264 -78.16 24.74 9.50
N TRP A 265 -78.85 23.61 9.70
CA TRP A 265 -78.33 22.28 9.36
C TRP A 265 -78.43 22.00 7.86
N ARG A 266 -79.30 22.71 7.13
CA ARG A 266 -79.48 22.54 5.69
C ARG A 266 -78.23 22.90 4.91
N GLU A 267 -77.61 24.02 5.24
CA GLU A 267 -76.34 24.42 4.61
C GLU A 267 -75.24 23.37 4.80
N MET A 268 -75.18 22.75 5.99
CA MET A 268 -74.22 21.67 6.26
C MET A 268 -74.51 20.42 5.43
N LEU A 269 -75.78 20.06 5.26
CA LEU A 269 -76.19 18.89 4.50
C LEU A 269 -75.98 19.08 2.99
N ASP A 270 -76.33 20.26 2.47
CA ASP A 270 -76.13 20.62 1.05
C ASP A 270 -74.64 20.64 0.70
N ALA A 271 -73.81 21.21 1.57
CA ALA A 271 -72.35 21.20 1.39
C ALA A 271 -71.77 19.78 1.43
N ALA A 272 -72.26 18.92 2.34
CA ALA A 272 -71.84 17.52 2.40
C ALA A 272 -72.24 16.77 1.13
N TYR A 273 -73.47 16.95 0.65
CA TYR A 273 -73.96 16.32 -0.57
C TYR A 273 -73.10 16.73 -1.78
N ALA A 274 -72.91 18.03 -1.99
CA ALA A 274 -72.12 18.55 -3.11
C ALA A 274 -70.67 18.03 -3.09
N ASN A 275 -70.00 18.03 -1.93
CA ASN A 275 -68.64 17.54 -1.79
C ASN A 275 -68.52 16.03 -2.07
N LEU A 276 -69.48 15.22 -1.61
CA LEU A 276 -69.48 13.78 -1.86
C LEU A 276 -69.79 13.45 -3.32
N THR A 277 -70.69 14.19 -3.97
CA THR A 277 -70.96 14.04 -5.41
C THR A 277 -69.71 14.33 -6.23
N GLU A 278 -68.99 15.42 -5.92
CA GLU A 278 -67.75 15.74 -6.62
C GLU A 278 -66.65 14.70 -6.36
N LEU A 279 -66.52 14.20 -5.12
CA LEU A 279 -65.58 13.14 -4.80
C LEU A 279 -65.89 11.83 -5.55
N ALA A 280 -67.17 11.44 -5.64
CA ALA A 280 -67.59 10.27 -6.41
C ALA A 280 -67.20 10.40 -7.88
N ARG A 281 -67.47 11.58 -8.48
CA ARG A 281 -67.11 11.90 -9.86
C ARG A 281 -65.59 11.85 -10.08
N LEU A 282 -64.80 12.42 -9.17
CA LEU A 282 -63.33 12.40 -9.24
C LEU A 282 -62.78 10.98 -9.10
N ALA A 283 -63.33 10.17 -8.19
CA ALA A 283 -62.91 8.78 -7.99
C ALA A 283 -63.23 7.91 -9.21
N ALA A 284 -64.42 8.06 -9.80
CA ALA A 284 -64.80 7.37 -11.04
C ALA A 284 -63.89 7.78 -12.21
N ALA A 285 -63.69 9.08 -12.43
CA ALA A 285 -62.82 9.59 -13.48
C ALA A 285 -61.36 9.14 -13.30
N TYR A 286 -60.87 9.08 -12.06
CA TYR A 286 -59.55 8.56 -11.76
C TYR A 286 -59.44 7.06 -12.07
N ALA A 287 -60.43 6.26 -11.67
CA ALA A 287 -60.46 4.82 -11.97
C ALA A 287 -60.43 4.55 -13.48
N ASP A 288 -61.18 5.32 -14.27
CA ASP A 288 -61.21 5.19 -15.73
C ASP A 288 -59.91 5.68 -16.39
N GLY A 289 -59.22 6.64 -15.77
CA GLY A 289 -57.94 7.17 -16.23
C GLY A 289 -56.72 6.33 -15.87
N VAL A 290 -56.83 5.39 -14.93
CA VAL A 290 -55.74 4.47 -14.57
C VAL A 290 -55.78 3.28 -15.51
N GLN A 291 -54.68 3.09 -16.26
CA GLN A 291 -54.50 1.97 -17.17
C GLN A 291 -53.33 1.10 -16.70
N GLU A 292 -53.51 -0.22 -16.74
CA GLU A 292 -52.41 -1.16 -16.61
C GLU A 292 -51.62 -1.17 -17.92
N ASP A 293 -50.36 -0.74 -17.84
CA ASP A 293 -49.43 -0.73 -18.98
C ASP A 293 -48.15 -1.50 -18.61
N PRO A 294 -48.14 -2.83 -18.81
CA PRO A 294 -46.98 -3.66 -18.52
C PRO A 294 -45.75 -3.32 -19.38
N GLU A 295 -45.97 -2.85 -20.62
CA GLU A 295 -44.89 -2.49 -21.54
C GLU A 295 -44.16 -1.23 -21.05
N ARG A 296 -44.92 -0.22 -20.64
CA ARG A 296 -44.38 1.00 -20.05
C ARG A 296 -43.70 0.74 -18.71
N LEU A 297 -44.29 -0.11 -17.85
CA LEU A 297 -43.65 -0.49 -16.59
C LEU A 297 -42.27 -1.12 -16.84
N ALA A 298 -42.18 -2.05 -17.80
CA ALA A 298 -40.92 -2.68 -18.16
C ALA A 298 -39.90 -1.68 -18.74
N GLU A 299 -40.34 -0.66 -19.49
CA GLU A 299 -39.48 0.41 -19.98
C GLU A 299 -38.91 1.27 -18.84
N VAL A 300 -39.78 1.70 -17.92
CA VAL A 300 -39.40 2.48 -16.74
C VAL A 300 -38.43 1.68 -15.86
N GLU A 301 -38.66 0.40 -15.65
CA GLU A 301 -37.75 -0.47 -14.89
C GLU A 301 -36.39 -0.60 -15.59
N ARG A 302 -36.34 -0.84 -16.91
CA ARG A 302 -35.08 -0.85 -17.67
C ARG A 302 -34.31 0.47 -17.55
N ARG A 303 -35.03 1.60 -17.54
CA ARG A 303 -34.42 2.92 -17.37
C ARG A 303 -33.87 3.11 -15.96
N ARG A 304 -34.63 2.71 -14.92
CA ARG A 304 -34.18 2.73 -13.53
C ARG A 304 -32.95 1.85 -13.29
N ASP A 305 -32.89 0.67 -13.92
CA ASP A 305 -31.73 -0.22 -13.85
C ASP A 305 -30.50 0.38 -14.52
N LEU A 306 -30.67 1.09 -15.64
CA LEU A 306 -29.58 1.84 -16.27
C LEU A 306 -29.06 2.93 -15.33
N VAL A 307 -29.95 3.75 -14.78
CA VAL A 307 -29.59 4.80 -13.81
C VAL A 307 -28.84 4.20 -12.62
N PHE A 308 -29.38 3.15 -12.02
CA PHE A 308 -28.78 2.47 -10.87
C PHE A 308 -27.37 1.91 -11.18
N ARG A 309 -27.19 1.29 -12.35
CA ARG A 309 -25.86 0.80 -12.75
C ARG A 309 -24.85 1.93 -12.92
N LEU A 310 -25.26 3.08 -13.44
CA LEU A 310 -24.39 4.23 -13.61
C LEU A 310 -24.04 4.88 -12.27
N THR A 311 -24.99 4.99 -11.33
CA THR A 311 -24.69 5.52 -10.00
C THR A 311 -23.78 4.58 -9.20
N GLN A 312 -23.97 3.25 -9.32
CA GLN A 312 -23.04 2.29 -8.71
C GLN A 312 -21.61 2.38 -9.26
N LYS A 313 -21.45 2.71 -10.55
CA LYS A 313 -20.13 2.80 -11.19
C LYS A 313 -19.43 4.14 -10.97
N TYR A 314 -20.18 5.25 -11.00
CA TYR A 314 -19.60 6.58 -11.22
C TYR A 314 -19.94 7.61 -10.14
N GLY A 315 -20.92 7.37 -9.27
CA GLY A 315 -21.25 8.31 -8.20
C GLY A 315 -22.59 8.01 -7.51
N SER A 316 -22.70 8.32 -6.22
CA SER A 316 -23.88 7.94 -5.40
C SER A 316 -25.21 8.62 -5.79
N SER A 317 -25.21 9.52 -6.78
CA SER A 317 -26.39 10.25 -7.28
C SER A 317 -26.21 10.60 -8.76
N ILE A 318 -27.30 10.93 -9.46
CA ILE A 318 -27.23 11.40 -10.87
C ILE A 318 -26.37 12.67 -10.95
N GLU A 319 -26.49 13.56 -9.97
CA GLU A 319 -25.69 14.79 -9.88
C GLU A 319 -24.20 14.48 -9.77
N ALA A 320 -23.82 13.49 -8.97
CA ALA A 320 -22.44 13.06 -8.84
C ALA A 320 -21.91 12.38 -10.12
N VAL A 321 -22.75 11.69 -10.88
CA VAL A 321 -22.38 11.09 -12.17
C VAL A 321 -22.20 12.17 -13.25
N LEU A 322 -22.95 13.27 -13.19
CA LEU A 322 -22.90 14.37 -14.17
C LEU A 322 -21.87 15.47 -13.85
N ALA A 323 -21.30 15.49 -12.64
CA ALA A 323 -20.33 16.48 -12.18
C ALA A 323 -18.91 16.17 -12.67
#